data_AF-D5RHB5-F1
#
_entry.id   AF-D5RHB5-F1
#
_cell.length_a   1.000
_cell.length_b   1.000
_cell.length_c   1.000
_cell.angle_alpha   90.00
_cell.angle_beta   90.00
_cell.angle_gamma   90.00
#
_symmetry.space_group_name_H-M   'P 1'
#
loop_
_entity.id
_entity.type
_entity.pdbx_description
1 polymer ?
#
loop_
_entity_poly.entity_id
_entity_poly.type
_entity_poly.pdbx_seq_one_letter_code
_entity_poly.pdbx_strand_id
1 'polypeptide(L)'
;MQVYIHGNCQSTALRLLLGEAGHGLEIASREVQTAAMLEEIGTYECQIRAADAVVAQVVSKGYRGETRLSTAWIRQAVRPDARLVVYNGQLFDGYFPQLGYLPELRACRMDYHDWHLAELYARGASAEDAVGETGREDFFSAGFAEAHAEASLREAEAREARTLSPPLRLAPVLRAEFRRTCLFHTVNHPSRFLLLEMGRQILAALGLPDTLPTEGPEHLGTTRILPYPALRRHLGLAFGPEARQITVQNRTLPLLDYVGELFETYARQGGPARVAEALRAAPRAMAYLEAYHREHGGVLAA
;
A
#
# COMPACT_ATOMS: atom_id res chain seq x y z
N MET A 1 -13.91 -26.73 -3.60
CA MET A 1 -13.75 -26.01 -2.31
C MET A 1 -14.11 -24.56 -2.56
N GLN A 2 -15.08 -24.03 -1.82
CA GLN A 2 -15.48 -22.62 -1.86
C GLN A 2 -14.60 -21.80 -0.93
N VAL A 3 -13.89 -20.83 -1.48
CA VAL A 3 -12.99 -19.94 -0.74
C VAL A 3 -13.50 -18.51 -0.85
N TYR A 4 -13.62 -17.82 0.29
CA TYR A 4 -13.88 -16.39 0.30
C TYR A 4 -12.65 -15.62 0.76
N ILE A 5 -12.25 -14.58 0.03
CA ILE A 5 -11.15 -13.68 0.42
C ILE A 5 -11.72 -12.30 0.78
N HIS A 6 -11.54 -11.93 2.04
CA HIS A 6 -12.00 -10.68 2.64
C HIS A 6 -10.82 -9.75 2.85
N GLY A 7 -10.86 -8.53 2.30
CA GLY A 7 -9.81 -7.53 2.53
C GLY A 7 -9.92 -6.33 1.59
N ASN A 8 -8.85 -5.56 1.47
CA ASN A 8 -8.76 -4.45 0.52
C ASN A 8 -8.43 -4.94 -0.91
N CYS A 9 -7.86 -4.09 -1.77
CA CYS A 9 -7.35 -4.46 -3.11
C CYS A 9 -6.46 -5.72 -3.13
N GLN A 10 -5.75 -6.03 -2.03
CA GLN A 10 -4.95 -7.25 -1.89
C GLN A 10 -5.80 -8.52 -1.96
N SER A 11 -7.07 -8.47 -1.51
CA SER A 11 -7.98 -9.63 -1.59
C SER A 11 -8.29 -10.02 -3.03
N THR A 12 -8.55 -9.04 -3.90
CA THR A 12 -8.74 -9.26 -5.34
C THR A 12 -7.48 -9.81 -6.00
N ALA A 13 -6.32 -9.26 -5.65
CA ALA A 13 -5.04 -9.74 -6.16
C ALA A 13 -4.73 -11.19 -5.74
N LEU A 14 -4.99 -11.53 -4.47
CA LEU A 14 -4.87 -12.90 -3.97
C LEU A 14 -5.85 -13.85 -4.65
N ARG A 15 -7.09 -13.43 -4.93
CA ARG A 15 -8.06 -14.25 -5.67
C ARG A 15 -7.52 -14.61 -7.05
N LEU A 16 -7.01 -13.62 -7.78
CA LEU A 16 -6.44 -13.82 -9.11
C LEU A 16 -5.23 -14.75 -9.05
N LEU A 17 -4.30 -14.49 -8.14
CA LEU A 17 -3.09 -15.30 -7.96
C LEU A 17 -3.43 -16.75 -7.59
N LEU A 18 -4.30 -16.99 -6.61
CA LEU A 18 -4.68 -18.34 -6.18
C LEU A 18 -5.44 -19.09 -7.28
N GLY A 19 -6.11 -18.38 -8.19
CA GLY A 19 -6.70 -18.96 -9.39
C GLY A 19 -5.65 -19.56 -10.35
N GLU A 20 -4.43 -19.04 -10.34
CA GLU A 20 -3.31 -19.55 -11.15
C GLU A 20 -2.80 -20.91 -10.65
N ALA A 21 -3.07 -21.28 -9.39
CA ALA A 21 -2.58 -22.54 -8.79
C ALA A 21 -3.21 -23.81 -9.40
N GLY A 22 -4.33 -23.69 -10.12
CA GLY A 22 -4.95 -24.83 -10.82
C GLY A 22 -5.66 -25.86 -9.93
N HIS A 23 -5.91 -25.56 -8.65
CA HIS A 23 -6.55 -26.49 -7.69
C HIS A 23 -8.08 -26.61 -7.83
N GLY A 24 -8.69 -26.00 -8.85
CA GLY A 24 -10.16 -25.99 -9.02
C GLY A 24 -10.90 -25.30 -7.86
N LEU A 25 -10.29 -24.28 -7.26
CA LEU A 25 -10.91 -23.49 -6.19
C LEU A 25 -11.99 -22.58 -6.75
N GLU A 26 -13.15 -22.53 -6.09
CA GLU A 26 -14.19 -21.54 -6.36
C GLU A 26 -13.95 -20.34 -5.44
N ILE A 27 -13.22 -19.33 -5.94
CA ILE A 27 -12.76 -18.21 -5.11
C ILE A 27 -13.59 -16.95 -5.39
N ALA A 28 -14.28 -16.46 -4.35
CA ALA A 28 -14.90 -15.14 -4.34
C ALA A 28 -14.06 -14.15 -3.53
N SER A 29 -14.05 -12.87 -3.93
CA SER A 29 -13.43 -11.80 -3.14
C SER A 29 -14.22 -10.50 -3.31
N ARG A 30 -14.22 -9.65 -2.28
CA ARG A 30 -14.72 -8.27 -2.37
C ARG A 30 -13.85 -7.34 -1.56
N GLU A 31 -13.63 -6.16 -2.13
CA GLU A 31 -12.85 -5.11 -1.54
C GLU A 31 -13.67 -4.31 -0.53
N VAL A 32 -13.30 -4.43 0.75
CA VAL A 32 -14.06 -3.89 1.89
C VAL A 32 -14.21 -2.36 1.89
N GLN A 33 -13.34 -1.66 1.16
CA GLN A 33 -13.33 -0.20 1.05
C GLN A 33 -14.32 0.35 0.00
N THR A 34 -14.89 -0.50 -0.85
CA THR A 34 -15.75 -0.05 -1.97
C THR A 34 -17.19 0.23 -1.53
N ALA A 35 -17.87 1.23 -2.12
CA ALA A 35 -19.29 1.52 -1.82
C ALA A 35 -20.20 0.30 -2.06
N ALA A 36 -19.98 -0.41 -3.16
CA ALA A 36 -20.69 -1.64 -3.52
C ALA A 36 -20.67 -2.71 -2.41
N MET A 37 -19.59 -2.78 -1.62
CA MET A 37 -19.52 -3.70 -0.48
C MET A 37 -20.67 -3.53 0.52
N LEU A 38 -21.09 -2.28 0.78
CA LEU A 38 -22.15 -1.98 1.74
C LEU A 38 -23.53 -2.28 1.16
N GLU A 39 -23.71 -2.06 -0.13
CA GLU A 39 -24.95 -2.38 -0.87
C GLU A 39 -25.18 -3.90 -0.93
N GLU A 40 -24.09 -4.68 -0.98
CA GLU A 40 -24.13 -6.14 -1.14
C GLU A 40 -23.87 -6.92 0.16
N ILE A 41 -24.05 -6.27 1.32
CA ILE A 41 -23.67 -6.85 2.62
C ILE A 41 -24.41 -8.16 2.94
N GLY A 42 -25.65 -8.33 2.45
CA GLY A 42 -26.42 -9.57 2.59
C GLY A 42 -25.81 -10.73 1.79
N THR A 43 -25.46 -10.49 0.52
CA THR A 43 -24.77 -11.46 -0.33
C THR A 43 -23.42 -11.85 0.26
N TYR A 44 -22.66 -10.87 0.74
CA TYR A 44 -21.40 -11.10 1.45
C TYR A 44 -21.57 -12.02 2.65
N GLU A 45 -22.59 -11.78 3.48
CA GLU A 45 -22.84 -12.60 4.65
C GLU A 45 -23.14 -14.06 4.25
N CYS A 46 -23.98 -14.26 3.24
CA CYS A 46 -24.24 -15.59 2.69
C CYS A 46 -22.96 -16.28 2.22
N GLN A 47 -22.07 -15.56 1.52
CA GLN A 47 -20.81 -16.12 1.02
C GLN A 47 -19.85 -16.52 2.15
N ILE A 48 -19.71 -15.69 3.19
CA ILE A 48 -18.89 -16.02 4.37
C ILE A 48 -19.40 -17.27 5.08
N ARG A 49 -20.73 -17.38 5.26
CA ARG A 49 -21.36 -18.52 5.94
C ARG A 49 -21.35 -19.80 5.12
N ALA A 50 -21.27 -19.72 3.80
CA ALA A 50 -21.25 -20.88 2.91
C ALA A 50 -19.83 -21.42 2.65
N ALA A 51 -18.79 -20.60 2.78
CA ALA A 51 -17.43 -20.97 2.40
C ALA A 51 -16.87 -22.18 3.18
N ASP A 52 -16.05 -22.99 2.51
CA ASP A 52 -15.20 -24.04 3.11
C ASP A 52 -13.95 -23.43 3.76
N ALA A 53 -13.49 -22.31 3.22
CA ALA A 53 -12.42 -21.53 3.81
C ALA A 53 -12.62 -20.03 3.62
N VAL A 54 -12.21 -19.24 4.62
CA VAL A 54 -12.17 -17.78 4.55
C VAL A 54 -10.75 -17.31 4.78
N VAL A 55 -10.22 -16.52 3.86
CA VAL A 55 -8.95 -15.81 3.99
C VAL A 55 -9.28 -14.35 4.31
N ALA A 56 -9.08 -13.93 5.55
CA ALA A 56 -9.53 -12.63 6.05
C ALA A 56 -8.38 -11.71 6.44
N GLN A 57 -8.33 -10.55 5.82
CA GLN A 57 -7.56 -9.42 6.29
C GLN A 57 -8.09 -8.96 7.66
N VAL A 58 -7.20 -8.51 8.54
CA VAL A 58 -7.60 -7.85 9.79
C VAL A 58 -8.32 -6.54 9.48
N VAL A 59 -9.59 -6.44 9.88
CA VAL A 59 -10.47 -5.28 9.76
C VAL A 59 -11.13 -5.02 11.11
N SER A 60 -11.07 -3.76 11.55
CA SER A 60 -11.58 -3.32 12.85
C SER A 60 -13.10 -3.38 12.95
N LYS A 61 -13.60 -3.48 14.18
CA LYS A 61 -15.04 -3.40 14.45
C LYS A 61 -15.58 -2.01 14.06
N GLY A 62 -16.69 -2.00 13.33
CA GLY A 62 -17.36 -0.75 12.92
C GLY A 62 -16.65 -0.03 11.77
N TYR A 63 -15.71 -0.69 11.08
CA TYR A 63 -15.13 -0.16 9.85
C TYR A 63 -16.24 0.23 8.87
N ARG A 64 -16.21 1.49 8.42
CA ARG A 64 -17.25 2.10 7.55
C ARG A 64 -18.67 2.01 8.10
N GLY A 65 -18.84 2.01 9.42
CA GLY A 65 -20.15 1.93 10.08
C GLY A 65 -20.80 0.56 10.01
N GLU A 66 -20.08 -0.48 9.55
CA GLU A 66 -20.61 -1.83 9.40
C GLU A 66 -19.81 -2.84 10.25
N THR A 67 -20.51 -3.58 11.10
CA THR A 67 -19.87 -4.53 12.03
C THR A 67 -19.55 -5.86 11.37
N ARG A 68 -20.32 -6.25 10.34
CA ARG A 68 -20.13 -7.49 9.57
C ARG A 68 -18.86 -7.51 8.72
N LEU A 69 -18.25 -6.34 8.48
CA LEU A 69 -16.94 -6.27 7.83
C LEU A 69 -15.78 -6.61 8.77
N SER A 70 -16.01 -6.72 10.08
CA SER A 70 -14.92 -6.95 11.02
C SER A 70 -14.45 -8.40 11.05
N THR A 71 -13.15 -8.61 11.25
CA THR A 71 -12.59 -9.97 11.42
C THR A 71 -13.17 -10.68 12.63
N ALA A 72 -13.57 -9.93 13.66
CA ALA A 72 -14.24 -10.47 14.84
C ALA A 72 -15.61 -11.08 14.49
N TRP A 73 -16.39 -10.41 13.64
CA TRP A 73 -17.65 -10.96 13.13
C TRP A 73 -17.42 -12.17 12.24
N ILE A 74 -16.45 -12.12 11.32
CA ILE A 74 -16.12 -13.24 10.43
C ILE A 74 -15.83 -14.50 11.25
N ARG A 75 -15.02 -14.39 12.31
CA ARG A 75 -14.70 -15.52 13.21
C ARG A 75 -15.93 -16.18 13.82
N GLN A 76 -17.00 -15.42 14.05
CA GLN A 76 -18.26 -15.92 14.60
C GLN A 76 -19.21 -16.45 13.51
N ALA A 77 -19.09 -15.93 12.29
CA ALA A 77 -20.00 -16.22 11.18
C ALA A 77 -19.57 -17.43 10.34
N VAL A 78 -18.26 -17.72 10.25
CA VAL A 78 -17.74 -18.89 9.53
C VAL A 78 -18.30 -20.19 10.13
N ARG A 79 -18.46 -21.21 9.29
CA ARG A 79 -18.93 -22.52 9.75
C ARG A 79 -17.92 -23.14 10.72
N PRO A 80 -18.36 -23.97 11.68
CA PRO A 80 -17.45 -24.63 12.64
C PRO A 80 -16.37 -25.50 11.99
N ASP A 81 -16.63 -26.06 10.80
CA ASP A 81 -15.72 -26.89 10.01
C ASP A 81 -14.93 -26.10 8.96
N ALA A 82 -15.23 -24.82 8.76
CA ALA A 82 -14.52 -23.98 7.79
C ALA A 82 -13.13 -23.58 8.28
N ARG A 83 -12.18 -23.49 7.36
CA ARG A 83 -10.83 -22.99 7.66
C ARG A 83 -10.81 -21.46 7.65
N LEU A 84 -10.35 -20.85 8.73
CA LEU A 84 -10.15 -19.39 8.79
C LEU A 84 -8.65 -19.07 8.78
N VAL A 85 -8.18 -18.46 7.69
CA VAL A 85 -6.82 -17.95 7.55
C VAL A 85 -6.86 -16.44 7.73
N VAL A 86 -6.09 -15.90 8.68
CA VAL A 86 -6.07 -14.46 8.95
C VAL A 86 -4.74 -13.86 8.49
N TYR A 87 -4.78 -12.67 7.90
CA TYR A 87 -3.57 -11.95 7.52
C TYR A 87 -3.69 -10.45 7.82
N ASN A 88 -2.57 -9.77 8.01
CA ASN A 88 -2.56 -8.32 8.10
C ASN A 88 -2.51 -7.71 6.70
N GLY A 89 -3.21 -6.58 6.51
CA GLY A 89 -3.03 -5.80 5.28
C GLY A 89 -1.56 -5.40 5.15
N GLN A 90 -0.94 -5.80 4.05
CA GLN A 90 0.48 -5.56 3.83
C GLN A 90 0.70 -4.08 3.54
N LEU A 91 1.60 -3.46 4.30
CA LEU A 91 1.94 -2.06 4.18
C LEU A 91 3.44 -1.90 4.46
N PHE A 92 4.10 -1.15 3.61
CA PHE A 92 5.48 -0.76 3.78
C PHE A 92 5.72 0.60 3.10
N ASP A 93 5.89 1.64 3.91
CA ASP A 93 6.20 3.00 3.47
C ASP A 93 7.70 3.33 3.50
N GLY A 94 8.57 2.36 3.82
CA GLY A 94 10.02 2.53 3.80
C GLY A 94 10.61 2.95 2.44
N TYR A 95 9.94 2.62 1.35
CA TYR A 95 10.32 3.09 0.00
C TYR A 95 9.77 4.47 -0.36
N PHE A 96 8.70 4.89 0.32
CA PHE A 96 7.89 6.04 -0.06
C PHE A 96 7.49 6.87 1.17
N PRO A 97 8.44 7.29 2.01
CA PRO A 97 8.16 8.01 3.26
C PRO A 97 7.36 9.31 3.04
N GLN A 98 7.45 9.88 1.84
CA GLN A 98 6.78 11.11 1.44
C GLN A 98 5.32 10.93 1.02
N LEU A 99 4.84 9.69 0.88
CA LEU A 99 3.48 9.43 0.41
C LEU A 99 2.48 9.38 1.55
N GLY A 100 1.37 10.10 1.37
CA GLY A 100 0.22 9.97 2.25
C GLY A 100 -0.99 10.75 1.76
N TYR A 101 -2.06 10.74 2.56
CA TYR A 101 -3.31 11.40 2.18
C TYR A 101 -3.29 12.89 2.52
N LEU A 102 -3.93 13.69 1.67
CA LEU A 102 -4.37 15.05 1.97
C LEU A 102 -5.90 15.06 1.72
N PRO A 103 -6.74 14.75 2.73
CA PRO A 103 -8.18 14.52 2.55
C PRO A 103 -8.94 15.67 1.88
N GLU A 104 -8.40 16.87 2.03
CA GLU A 104 -8.90 18.14 1.53
C GLU A 104 -8.62 18.38 0.05
N LEU A 105 -7.82 17.52 -0.58
CA LEU A 105 -7.41 17.58 -1.97
C LEU A 105 -7.65 16.26 -2.68
N ARG A 106 -7.85 16.34 -3.99
CA ARG A 106 -7.76 15.19 -4.90
C ARG A 106 -6.32 15.05 -5.38
N ALA A 107 -5.78 13.85 -5.24
CA ALA A 107 -4.51 13.48 -5.84
C ALA A 107 -4.62 13.25 -7.36
N CYS A 108 -3.48 13.19 -8.04
CA CYS A 108 -3.40 12.95 -9.47
C CYS A 108 -3.31 11.45 -9.77
N ARG A 109 -4.39 10.86 -10.32
CA ARG A 109 -4.45 9.46 -10.80
C ARG A 109 -4.19 8.35 -9.77
N MET A 110 -3.86 8.68 -8.54
CA MET A 110 -3.70 7.77 -7.40
C MET A 110 -4.33 8.39 -6.15
N ASP A 111 -4.48 7.62 -5.07
CA ASP A 111 -5.09 8.12 -3.83
C ASP A 111 -4.09 8.84 -2.91
N TYR A 112 -2.79 8.77 -3.21
CA TYR A 112 -1.72 9.35 -2.41
C TYR A 112 -1.21 10.66 -2.99
N HIS A 113 -0.84 11.57 -2.09
CA HIS A 113 -0.05 12.75 -2.39
C HIS A 113 1.39 12.50 -2.01
N ASP A 114 2.29 13.09 -2.78
CA ASP A 114 3.67 13.30 -2.37
C ASP A 114 3.75 14.64 -1.61
N TRP A 115 4.04 14.57 -0.31
CA TRP A 115 4.02 15.75 0.56
C TRP A 115 5.13 16.75 0.25
N HIS A 116 6.28 16.30 -0.28
CA HIS A 116 7.35 17.20 -0.70
C HIS A 116 6.96 17.94 -1.97
N LEU A 117 6.37 17.24 -2.96
CA LEU A 117 5.86 17.90 -4.17
C LEU A 117 4.72 18.88 -3.85
N ALA A 118 3.84 18.54 -2.89
CA ALA A 118 2.80 19.44 -2.43
C ALA A 118 3.39 20.70 -1.76
N GLU A 119 4.40 20.55 -0.91
CA GLU A 119 5.06 21.67 -0.25
C GLU A 119 5.79 22.57 -1.27
N LEU A 120 6.54 21.99 -2.21
CA LEU A 120 7.25 22.72 -3.26
C LEU A 120 6.26 23.52 -4.13
N TYR A 121 5.14 22.92 -4.52
CA TYR A 121 4.08 23.63 -5.23
C TYR A 121 3.49 24.78 -4.42
N ALA A 122 3.21 24.55 -3.12
CA ALA A 122 2.68 25.57 -2.23
C ALA A 122 3.63 26.78 -2.09
N ARG A 123 4.94 26.56 -2.26
CA ARG A 123 6.00 27.59 -2.26
C ARG A 123 6.23 28.23 -3.64
N GLY A 124 5.48 27.82 -4.67
CA GLY A 124 5.57 28.38 -6.01
C GLY A 124 6.65 27.78 -6.91
N ALA A 125 7.18 26.59 -6.58
CA ALA A 125 8.12 25.89 -7.44
C ALA A 125 7.47 25.45 -8.77
N SER A 126 8.25 25.43 -9.85
CA SER A 126 7.87 24.79 -11.11
C SER A 126 7.93 23.25 -10.99
N ALA A 127 7.35 22.53 -11.95
CA ALA A 127 7.44 21.06 -11.99
C ALA A 127 8.90 20.62 -12.18
N GLU A 128 9.66 21.34 -13.00
CA GLU A 128 11.09 21.13 -13.24
C GLU A 128 11.91 21.32 -11.96
N ASP A 129 11.68 22.41 -11.23
CA ASP A 129 12.37 22.66 -9.95
C ASP A 129 12.05 21.55 -8.94
N ALA A 130 10.78 21.13 -8.87
CA ALA A 130 10.35 20.10 -7.93
C ALA A 130 10.96 18.73 -8.24
N VAL A 131 11.03 18.34 -9.52
CA VAL A 131 11.73 17.12 -9.98
C VAL A 131 13.24 17.22 -9.82
N GLY A 132 13.81 18.42 -9.98
CA GLY A 132 15.21 18.69 -9.70
C GLY A 132 15.55 18.44 -8.23
N GLU A 133 14.79 19.08 -7.33
CA GLU A 133 15.02 19.03 -5.88
C GLU A 133 14.80 17.63 -5.31
N THR A 134 13.64 17.01 -5.57
CA THR A 134 13.33 15.64 -5.11
C THR A 134 14.20 14.57 -5.76
N GLY A 135 14.84 14.90 -6.88
CA GLY A 135 15.75 14.02 -7.61
C GLY A 135 17.19 14.02 -7.09
N ARG A 136 17.51 14.82 -6.06
CA ARG A 136 18.85 14.88 -5.47
C ARG A 136 19.19 13.62 -4.68
N GLU A 137 20.45 13.17 -4.76
CA GLU A 137 20.92 12.00 -3.99
C GLU A 137 21.09 12.28 -2.50
N ASP A 138 21.19 13.55 -2.11
CA ASP A 138 21.30 14.02 -0.74
C ASP A 138 19.98 14.60 -0.21
N PHE A 139 18.86 14.39 -0.92
CA PHE A 139 17.55 14.91 -0.51
C PHE A 139 17.14 14.37 0.88
N PHE A 140 17.37 13.09 1.14
CA PHE A 140 17.24 12.52 2.48
C PHE A 140 18.62 12.17 3.01
N SER A 141 18.83 12.33 4.31
CA SER A 141 20.00 11.75 4.98
C SER A 141 19.89 10.22 5.06
N ALA A 142 21.04 9.57 5.27
CA ALA A 142 21.08 8.14 5.56
C ALA A 142 20.32 7.76 6.84
N GLY A 143 20.42 8.60 7.88
CA GLY A 143 19.75 8.39 9.16
C GLY A 143 18.23 8.45 9.03
N PHE A 144 17.72 9.43 8.28
CA PHE A 144 16.29 9.56 7.98
C PHE A 144 15.76 8.33 7.25
N ALA A 145 16.44 7.93 6.17
CA ALA A 145 16.04 6.81 5.34
C ALA A 145 15.98 5.50 6.14
N GLU A 146 17.06 5.17 6.86
CA GLU A 146 17.14 3.94 7.66
C GLU A 146 16.13 3.94 8.82
N ALA A 147 15.97 5.07 9.52
CA ALA A 147 15.01 5.17 10.61
C ALA A 147 13.57 4.96 10.14
N HIS A 148 13.20 5.49 8.97
CA HIS A 148 11.86 5.34 8.42
C HIS A 148 11.60 3.91 7.93
N ALA A 149 12.55 3.32 7.18
CA ALA A 149 12.42 1.94 6.72
C ALA A 149 12.30 0.98 7.90
N GLU A 150 13.13 1.14 8.93
CA GLU A 150 13.09 0.29 10.13
C GLU A 150 11.80 0.51 10.94
N ALA A 151 11.27 1.74 11.02
CA ALA A 151 9.97 1.98 11.66
C ALA A 151 8.84 1.23 10.94
N SER A 152 8.86 1.20 9.60
CA SER A 152 7.88 0.46 8.79
C SER A 152 7.97 -1.05 9.01
N LEU A 153 9.19 -1.61 9.05
CA LEU A 153 9.43 -3.03 9.35
C LEU A 153 8.94 -3.41 10.76
N ARG A 154 9.26 -2.60 11.78
CA ARG A 154 8.80 -2.85 13.16
C ARG A 154 7.29 -2.79 13.29
N GLU A 155 6.61 -1.89 12.57
CA GLU A 155 5.15 -1.86 12.58
C GLU A 155 4.55 -3.10 11.91
N ALA A 156 5.16 -3.63 10.84
CA ALA A 156 4.75 -4.91 10.25
C ALA A 156 4.89 -6.07 11.26
N GLU A 157 6.02 -6.16 11.96
CA GLU A 157 6.25 -7.14 13.03
C GLU A 157 5.24 -6.99 14.17
N ALA A 158 4.98 -5.75 14.59
CA ALA A 158 4.05 -5.47 15.68
C ALA A 158 2.59 -5.81 15.29
N ARG A 159 2.18 -5.58 14.04
CA ARG A 159 0.86 -6.01 13.53
C ARG A 159 0.71 -7.52 13.56
N GLU A 160 1.73 -8.25 13.12
CA GLU A 160 1.72 -9.72 13.20
C GLU A 160 1.62 -10.20 14.65
N ALA A 161 2.42 -9.63 15.56
CA ALA A 161 2.43 -10.01 16.97
C ALA A 161 1.07 -9.77 17.67
N ARG A 162 0.33 -8.73 17.26
CA ARG A 162 -1.00 -8.41 17.83
C ARG A 162 -2.14 -9.25 17.26
N THR A 163 -1.91 -10.08 16.24
CA THR A 163 -2.98 -10.83 15.56
C THR A 163 -3.27 -12.15 16.29
N LEU A 164 -4.49 -12.30 16.83
CA LEU A 164 -4.91 -13.38 17.73
C LEU A 164 -5.06 -14.78 17.10
N SER A 165 -4.77 -14.95 15.82
CA SER A 165 -4.77 -16.21 15.07
C SER A 165 -3.48 -16.25 14.30
N PRO A 166 -2.75 -17.39 14.19
CA PRO A 166 -1.45 -17.42 13.54
C PRO A 166 -1.56 -16.75 12.17
N PRO A 167 -1.04 -15.52 12.02
CA PRO A 167 -1.23 -14.79 10.79
C PRO A 167 -0.27 -15.35 9.76
N LEU A 168 -0.51 -15.04 8.49
CA LEU A 168 0.58 -15.11 7.51
C LEU A 168 1.76 -14.28 8.04
N ARG A 169 2.95 -14.89 8.08
CA ARG A 169 4.17 -14.29 8.61
C ARG A 169 4.98 -13.76 7.44
N LEU A 170 4.81 -12.49 7.12
CA LEU A 170 5.55 -11.80 6.06
C LEU A 170 6.59 -10.82 6.58
N ALA A 171 6.52 -10.37 7.83
CA ALA A 171 7.52 -9.46 8.38
C ALA A 171 8.97 -10.00 8.27
N PRO A 172 9.24 -11.31 8.46
CA PRO A 172 10.57 -11.86 8.18
C PRO A 172 10.98 -11.76 6.70
N VAL A 173 10.03 -11.98 5.77
CA VAL A 173 10.25 -11.83 4.33
C VAL A 173 10.57 -10.37 4.00
N LEU A 174 9.78 -9.42 4.53
CA LEU A 174 10.01 -7.99 4.35
C LEU A 174 11.41 -7.60 4.79
N ARG A 175 11.80 -7.99 6.01
CA ARG A 175 13.11 -7.65 6.57
C ARG A 175 14.27 -8.26 5.78
N ALA A 176 14.11 -9.48 5.27
CA ALA A 176 15.15 -10.15 4.49
C ALA A 176 15.30 -9.58 3.07
N GLU A 177 14.19 -9.19 2.43
CA GLU A 177 14.16 -8.93 0.99
C GLU A 177 13.99 -7.45 0.60
N PHE A 178 13.63 -6.54 1.51
CA PHE A 178 13.26 -5.18 1.12
C PHE A 178 14.37 -4.40 0.41
N ARG A 179 15.65 -4.76 0.60
CA ARG A 179 16.77 -4.15 -0.15
C ARG A 179 17.01 -4.80 -1.50
N ARG A 180 16.69 -6.08 -1.65
CA ARG A 180 17.07 -6.91 -2.81
C ARG A 180 15.99 -6.97 -3.87
N THR A 181 14.73 -6.97 -3.44
CA THR A 181 13.57 -7.20 -4.29
C THR A 181 12.58 -6.05 -4.09
N CYS A 182 11.97 -5.57 -5.17
CA CYS A 182 10.87 -4.60 -5.06
C CYS A 182 9.65 -5.30 -4.47
N LEU A 183 9.40 -5.09 -3.18
CA LEU A 183 8.29 -5.75 -2.48
C LEU A 183 6.95 -5.04 -2.65
N PHE A 184 6.97 -3.76 -3.06
CA PHE A 184 5.80 -2.89 -3.10
C PHE A 184 5.89 -1.88 -4.24
N HIS A 185 4.78 -1.70 -4.96
CA HIS A 185 4.62 -0.69 -6.02
C HIS A 185 4.12 0.67 -5.50
N THR A 186 3.39 0.64 -4.39
CA THR A 186 2.96 1.79 -3.57
C THR A 186 2.99 1.34 -2.10
N VAL A 187 2.67 2.22 -1.14
CA VAL A 187 2.71 1.89 0.30
C VAL A 187 1.91 0.64 0.69
N ASN A 188 0.88 0.25 -0.07
CA ASN A 188 0.00 -0.89 0.23
C ASN A 188 -0.26 -1.83 -0.95
N HIS A 189 0.49 -1.69 -2.06
CA HIS A 189 0.38 -2.56 -3.24
C HIS A 189 1.59 -3.49 -3.33
N PRO A 190 1.53 -4.68 -2.68
CA PRO A 190 2.52 -5.73 -2.85
C PRO A 190 2.86 -6.03 -4.31
N SER A 191 4.14 -6.32 -4.56
CA SER A 191 4.56 -6.92 -5.82
C SER A 191 4.14 -8.39 -5.90
N ARG A 192 4.23 -8.96 -7.11
CA ARG A 192 3.99 -10.38 -7.33
C ARG A 192 4.84 -11.25 -6.41
N PHE A 193 6.10 -10.88 -6.18
CA PHE A 193 6.97 -11.60 -5.25
C PHE A 193 6.32 -11.75 -3.87
N LEU A 194 5.86 -10.63 -3.29
CA LEU A 194 5.25 -10.67 -1.96
C LEU A 194 3.87 -11.35 -1.98
N LEU A 195 3.09 -11.18 -3.06
CA LEU A 195 1.83 -11.91 -3.24
C LEU A 195 2.04 -13.43 -3.35
N LEU A 196 3.13 -13.89 -3.98
CA LEU A 196 3.49 -15.32 -4.03
C LEU A 196 3.77 -15.85 -2.63
N GLU A 197 4.54 -15.12 -1.81
CA GLU A 197 4.79 -15.51 -0.41
C GLU A 197 3.48 -15.61 0.40
N MET A 198 2.53 -14.68 0.19
CA MET A 198 1.20 -14.78 0.77
C MET A 198 0.44 -16.01 0.26
N GLY A 199 0.43 -16.22 -1.06
CA GLY A 199 -0.27 -17.31 -1.72
C GLY A 199 0.22 -18.68 -1.26
N ARG A 200 1.53 -18.87 -1.13
CA ARG A 200 2.16 -20.09 -0.61
C ARG A 200 1.69 -20.42 0.80
N GLN A 201 1.73 -19.43 1.69
CA GLN A 201 1.29 -19.62 3.07
C GLN A 201 -0.23 -19.89 3.16
N ILE A 202 -1.03 -19.25 2.29
CA ILE A 202 -2.47 -19.54 2.17
C ILE A 202 -2.71 -20.97 1.69
N LEU A 203 -2.07 -21.41 0.60
CA LEU A 203 -2.20 -22.77 0.08
C LEU A 203 -1.81 -23.82 1.14
N ALA A 204 -0.71 -23.58 1.86
CA ALA A 204 -0.28 -24.43 2.97
C ALA A 204 -1.34 -24.50 4.08
N ALA A 205 -1.93 -23.37 4.48
CA ALA A 205 -3.02 -23.35 5.47
C ALA A 205 -4.30 -24.04 4.97
N LEU A 206 -4.54 -24.03 3.66
CA LEU A 206 -5.60 -24.79 2.99
C LEU A 206 -5.25 -26.27 2.76
N GLY A 207 -4.03 -26.71 3.12
CA GLY A 207 -3.58 -28.09 2.94
C GLY A 207 -3.41 -28.46 1.46
N LEU A 208 -3.13 -27.47 0.61
CA LEU A 208 -2.92 -27.62 -0.83
C LEU A 208 -1.43 -27.47 -1.15
N PRO A 209 -0.92 -28.17 -2.16
CA PRO A 209 0.48 -28.03 -2.57
C PRO A 209 0.72 -26.66 -3.23
N ASP A 210 1.94 -26.15 -3.09
CA ASP A 210 2.38 -24.96 -3.82
C ASP A 210 2.60 -25.29 -5.30
N THR A 211 1.70 -24.79 -6.13
CA THR A 211 1.73 -24.90 -7.59
C THR A 211 1.68 -23.52 -8.24
N LEU A 212 1.92 -22.45 -7.48
CA LEU A 212 1.87 -21.09 -8.00
C LEU A 212 3.03 -20.87 -8.98
N PRO A 213 2.76 -20.39 -10.20
CA PRO A 213 3.82 -20.06 -11.14
C PRO A 213 4.61 -18.85 -10.63
N THR A 214 5.94 -18.91 -10.69
CA THR A 214 6.80 -17.79 -10.26
C THR A 214 6.60 -16.57 -11.16
N GLU A 215 6.48 -16.81 -12.47
CA GLU A 215 6.21 -15.77 -13.47
C GLU A 215 4.72 -15.50 -13.60
N GLY A 216 4.37 -14.29 -14.03
CA GLY A 216 2.99 -13.90 -14.28
C GLY A 216 2.76 -12.39 -14.09
N PRO A 217 1.50 -11.95 -14.17
CA PRO A 217 1.16 -10.54 -14.06
C PRO A 217 1.39 -9.99 -12.65
N GLU A 218 1.67 -8.68 -12.61
CA GLU A 218 1.70 -7.86 -11.40
C GLU A 218 0.28 -7.37 -11.08
N HIS A 219 -0.49 -8.16 -10.32
CA HIS A 219 -1.91 -7.90 -10.05
C HIS A 219 -2.21 -6.56 -9.37
N LEU A 220 -1.23 -5.97 -8.66
CA LEU A 220 -1.32 -4.63 -8.06
C LEU A 220 -0.30 -3.64 -8.66
N GLY A 221 0.31 -3.99 -9.79
CA GLY A 221 1.32 -3.18 -10.46
C GLY A 221 0.78 -2.15 -11.44
N THR A 222 -0.51 -1.82 -11.38
CA THR A 222 -1.15 -0.78 -12.22
C THR A 222 -0.69 0.62 -11.86
N THR A 223 -0.23 0.83 -10.62
CA THR A 223 0.45 2.03 -10.17
C THR A 223 1.77 1.62 -9.53
N ARG A 224 2.89 2.16 -10.02
CA ARG A 224 4.26 1.91 -9.56
C ARG A 224 4.98 3.23 -9.39
N ILE A 225 5.31 3.53 -8.15
CA ILE A 225 6.00 4.76 -7.75
C ILE A 225 7.48 4.44 -7.57
N LEU A 226 8.34 5.42 -7.83
CA LEU A 226 9.77 5.28 -7.63
C LEU A 226 10.16 5.76 -6.24
N PRO A 227 10.98 5.00 -5.50
CA PRO A 227 11.69 5.56 -4.36
C PRO A 227 12.55 6.73 -4.85
N TYR A 228 12.62 7.81 -4.08
CA TYR A 228 13.50 8.92 -4.40
C TYR A 228 14.96 8.44 -4.51
N PRO A 229 15.81 9.08 -5.36
CA PRO A 229 17.20 8.69 -5.51
C PRO A 229 17.97 8.59 -4.20
N ALA A 230 17.76 9.53 -3.27
CA ALA A 230 18.35 9.49 -1.94
C ALA A 230 17.99 8.21 -1.15
N LEU A 231 16.74 7.74 -1.21
CA LEU A 231 16.32 6.50 -0.55
C LEU A 231 16.98 5.28 -1.18
N ARG A 232 17.04 5.22 -2.52
CA ARG A 232 17.70 4.12 -3.23
C ARG A 232 19.17 4.00 -2.83
N ARG A 233 19.87 5.14 -2.80
CA ARG A 233 21.27 5.25 -2.39
C ARG A 233 21.46 4.83 -0.94
N HIS A 234 20.72 5.44 -0.02
CA HIS A 234 20.95 5.26 1.41
C HIS A 234 20.49 3.90 1.94
N LEU A 235 19.43 3.32 1.38
CA LEU A 235 18.98 1.98 1.75
C LEU A 235 19.69 0.86 0.98
N GLY A 236 20.50 1.21 -0.04
CA GLY A 236 21.18 0.24 -0.89
C GLY A 236 20.23 -0.65 -1.68
N LEU A 237 19.17 -0.07 -2.27
CA LEU A 237 18.16 -0.83 -3.01
C LEU A 237 18.72 -1.36 -4.34
N ALA A 238 18.60 -2.66 -4.56
CA ALA A 238 19.06 -3.36 -5.77
C ALA A 238 18.08 -3.24 -6.96
N PHE A 239 17.00 -2.47 -6.80
CA PHE A 239 15.96 -2.26 -7.80
C PHE A 239 15.62 -0.78 -7.97
N GLY A 240 14.68 -0.52 -8.89
CA GLY A 240 14.30 0.80 -9.32
C GLY A 240 14.87 1.10 -10.70
N PRO A 241 14.10 1.74 -11.59
CA PRO A 241 14.54 1.98 -12.96
C PRO A 241 15.75 2.93 -13.00
N GLU A 242 16.54 2.80 -14.06
CA GLU A 242 17.52 3.81 -14.45
C GLU A 242 16.83 5.09 -14.96
N ALA A 243 15.63 4.95 -15.54
CA ALA A 243 14.84 6.05 -16.07
C ALA A 243 13.85 6.61 -15.03
N ARG A 244 13.76 7.95 -14.95
CA ARG A 244 12.78 8.68 -14.11
C ARG A 244 11.36 8.57 -14.68
N GLN A 245 10.75 7.39 -14.60
CA GLN A 245 9.39 7.10 -15.07
C GLN A 245 8.49 6.60 -13.95
N ILE A 246 7.23 7.00 -13.98
CA ILE A 246 6.20 6.54 -13.04
C ILE A 246 5.10 5.82 -13.82
N THR A 247 4.56 4.76 -13.25
CA THR A 247 3.36 4.11 -13.78
C THR A 247 2.17 4.46 -12.90
N VAL A 248 1.09 4.98 -13.47
CA VAL A 248 -0.14 5.29 -12.73
C VAL A 248 -1.33 4.89 -13.59
N GLN A 249 -2.24 4.08 -13.06
CA GLN A 249 -3.41 3.56 -13.80
C GLN A 249 -3.03 2.93 -15.16
N ASN A 250 -1.99 2.10 -15.19
CA ASN A 250 -1.44 1.43 -16.38
C ASN A 250 -0.83 2.38 -17.44
N ARG A 251 -0.65 3.66 -17.12
CA ARG A 251 0.08 4.61 -17.98
C ARG A 251 1.47 4.85 -17.41
N THR A 252 2.50 4.57 -18.19
CA THR A 252 3.89 4.92 -17.88
C THR A 252 4.21 6.28 -18.49
N LEU A 253 4.67 7.21 -17.67
CA LEU A 253 4.97 8.60 -18.07
C LEU A 253 6.34 9.02 -17.50
N PRO A 254 7.05 9.95 -18.16
CA PRO A 254 8.14 10.68 -17.53
C PRO A 254 7.71 11.30 -16.20
N LEU A 255 8.60 11.31 -15.20
CA LEU A 255 8.31 11.89 -13.89
C LEU A 255 7.92 13.37 -14.00
N LEU A 256 8.57 14.13 -14.87
CA LEU A 256 8.25 15.54 -15.12
C LEU A 256 6.79 15.72 -15.56
N ASP A 257 6.34 14.93 -16.52
CA ASP A 257 4.97 14.99 -17.03
C ASP A 257 3.95 14.68 -15.92
N TYR A 258 4.23 13.67 -15.09
CA TYR A 258 3.38 13.35 -13.93
C TYR A 258 3.33 14.50 -12.92
N VAL A 259 4.47 15.11 -12.58
CA VAL A 259 4.52 16.24 -11.64
C VAL A 259 3.78 17.45 -12.23
N GLY A 260 3.90 17.69 -13.54
CA GLY A 260 3.10 18.69 -14.25
C GLY A 260 1.60 18.43 -14.12
N GLU A 261 1.13 17.22 -14.42
CA GLU A 261 -0.29 16.85 -14.27
C GLU A 261 -0.78 16.99 -12.80
N LEU A 262 0.08 16.69 -11.83
CA LEU A 262 -0.20 16.89 -10.40
C LEU A 262 -0.34 18.37 -10.05
N PHE A 263 0.57 19.22 -10.51
CA PHE A 263 0.55 20.66 -10.24
C PHE A 263 -0.65 21.35 -10.90
N GLU A 264 -1.03 20.94 -12.11
CA GLU A 264 -2.28 21.38 -12.72
C GLU A 264 -3.51 20.95 -11.90
N THR A 265 -3.48 19.75 -11.33
CA THR A 265 -4.55 19.25 -10.47
C THR A 265 -4.65 20.08 -9.19
N TYR A 266 -3.54 20.53 -8.62
CA TYR A 266 -3.55 21.50 -7.52
C TYR A 266 -4.04 22.89 -7.95
N ALA A 267 -3.63 23.37 -9.13
CA ALA A 267 -4.07 24.66 -9.67
C ALA A 267 -5.60 24.71 -9.82
N ARG A 268 -6.20 23.65 -10.35
CA ARG A 268 -7.67 23.51 -10.50
C ARG A 268 -8.42 23.44 -9.17
N GLN A 269 -7.73 23.17 -8.07
CA GLN A 269 -8.32 23.00 -6.73
C GLN A 269 -8.11 24.21 -5.81
N GLY A 270 -7.63 25.35 -6.33
CA GLY A 270 -7.41 26.57 -5.53
C GLY A 270 -5.95 26.99 -5.41
N GLY A 271 -5.04 26.30 -6.12
CA GLY A 271 -3.66 26.72 -6.26
C GLY A 271 -2.81 26.62 -4.98
N PRO A 272 -1.65 27.30 -4.93
CA PRO A 272 -0.65 27.13 -3.87
C PRO A 272 -1.20 27.36 -2.45
N ALA A 273 -2.04 28.37 -2.26
CA ALA A 273 -2.60 28.71 -0.95
C ALA A 273 -3.49 27.58 -0.38
N ARG A 274 -4.30 26.95 -1.25
CA ARG A 274 -5.16 25.82 -0.85
C ARG A 274 -4.33 24.57 -0.55
N VAL A 275 -3.25 24.33 -1.28
CA VAL A 275 -2.33 23.22 -0.98
C VAL A 275 -1.63 23.43 0.35
N ALA A 276 -1.18 24.64 0.66
CA ALA A 276 -0.58 24.99 1.95
C ALA A 276 -1.58 24.76 3.10
N GLU A 277 -2.84 25.16 2.93
CA GLU A 277 -3.90 24.91 3.91
C GLU A 277 -4.13 23.41 4.12
N ALA A 278 -4.23 22.63 3.05
CA ALA A 278 -4.43 21.19 3.13
C ALA A 278 -3.27 20.47 3.84
N LEU A 279 -2.02 20.92 3.62
CA LEU A 279 -0.85 20.42 4.35
C LEU A 279 -0.97 20.71 5.85
N ARG A 280 -1.25 21.97 6.22
CA ARG A 280 -1.44 22.37 7.63
C ARG A 280 -2.59 21.63 8.33
N ALA A 281 -3.65 21.32 7.58
CA ALA A 281 -4.80 20.57 8.06
C ALA A 281 -4.53 19.05 8.20
N ALA A 282 -3.38 18.54 7.74
CA ALA A 282 -3.00 17.14 7.79
C ALA A 282 -1.86 16.89 8.82
N PRO A 283 -2.17 16.54 10.08
CA PRO A 283 -1.17 16.42 11.15
C PRO A 283 -0.03 15.46 10.84
N ARG A 284 -0.32 14.36 10.12
CA ARG A 284 0.72 13.40 9.71
C ARG A 284 1.68 13.98 8.69
N ALA A 285 1.18 14.77 7.74
CA ALA A 285 2.01 15.43 6.74
C ALA A 285 2.90 16.49 7.40
N MET A 286 2.33 17.32 8.29
CA MET A 286 3.10 18.32 9.03
C MET A 286 4.18 17.69 9.91
N ALA A 287 3.84 16.68 10.72
CA ALA A 287 4.82 16.01 11.58
C ALA A 287 5.97 15.39 10.76
N TYR A 288 5.66 14.84 9.57
CA TYR A 288 6.65 14.33 8.64
C TYR A 288 7.56 15.43 8.09
N LEU A 289 6.99 16.51 7.54
CA LEU A 289 7.76 17.62 6.98
C LEU A 289 8.59 18.33 8.06
N GLU A 290 8.06 18.49 9.29
CA GLU A 290 8.80 19.02 10.44
C GLU A 290 10.01 18.16 10.80
N ALA A 291 9.86 16.84 10.81
CA ALA A 291 10.98 15.93 11.05
C ALA A 291 12.04 16.07 9.96
N TYR A 292 11.62 16.13 8.70
CA TYR A 292 12.51 16.34 7.56
C TYR A 292 13.27 17.69 7.65
N HIS A 293 12.58 18.80 7.87
CA HIS A 293 13.18 20.14 7.89
C HIS A 293 14.13 20.33 9.07
N ARG A 294 13.82 19.79 10.25
CA ARG A 294 14.73 19.84 11.42
C ARG A 294 16.08 19.18 11.14
N GLU A 295 16.09 18.12 10.35
CA GLU A 295 17.31 17.40 10.00
C GLU A 295 18.15 18.12 8.94
N HIS A 296 17.51 18.88 8.06
CA HIS A 296 18.16 19.56 6.93
C HIS A 296 18.37 21.07 7.18
N GLY A 297 18.18 21.54 8.42
CA GLY A 297 18.34 22.95 8.79
C GLY A 297 17.33 23.90 8.14
N GLY A 298 16.23 23.35 7.60
CA GLY A 298 15.16 24.11 6.95
C GLY A 298 14.13 24.63 7.96
N VAL A 299 13.44 25.70 7.58
CA VAL A 299 12.24 26.19 8.29
C VAL A 299 11.02 25.86 7.44
N LEU A 300 9.98 25.30 8.05
CA LEU A 300 8.67 25.19 7.42
C LEU A 300 8.12 26.58 7.13
N ALA A 301 7.70 26.83 5.89
CA ALA A 301 6.97 28.05 5.58
C ALA A 301 5.69 28.10 6.42
N ALA A 302 5.53 29.15 7.21
CA ALA A 302 4.34 29.42 8.01
C ALA A 302 3.10 29.63 7.10
#